data_AF-A0A7V3MBU0-F1
#
_entry.id   AF-A0A7V3MBU0-F1
#
_cell.length_a   1.000
_cell.length_b   1.000
_cell.length_c   1.000
_cell.angle_alpha   90.00
_cell.angle_beta   90.00
_cell.angle_gamma   90.00
#
_symmetry.space_group_name_H-M   'P 1'
#
loop_
_entity.id
_entity.type
_entity.pdbx_description
1 polymer ?
#
loop_
_entity_poly.entity_id
_entity_poly.type
_entity_poly.pdbx_seq_one_letter_code
_entity_poly.pdbx_strand_id
1 'polypeptide(L)'
;MGRSAWVASLAQRSGHSRARSHKVADFVPSNPGLEVIVGGGSGLYCLNSSGAQIWLASIGTVNSTPAAYDTDGDGLLEIAVSSSTTLAVLEAENGAVKWSQGFAGGYGSPCLKDVAGDGVADVVVGNAGGVVYCMNANTGALNWSVTMMYPKCEAGAAAFIHERGTASCLVPVGR
;
A
#
# COMPACT_ATOMS: atom_id res chain seq x y z
N MET A 1 20.76 31.02 3.72
CA MET A 1 21.96 30.20 4.04
C MET A 1 21.45 28.86 4.57
N GLY A 2 21.07 27.89 3.74
CA GLY A 2 21.99 27.08 2.94
C GLY A 2 22.53 25.92 3.80
N ARG A 3 21.71 24.91 4.10
CA ARG A 3 22.19 23.66 4.72
C ARG A 3 21.65 22.47 3.95
N SER A 4 22.54 21.93 3.13
CA SER A 4 22.42 20.70 2.37
C SER A 4 22.14 19.53 3.30
N ALA A 5 21.04 18.80 3.08
CA ALA A 5 20.80 17.52 3.73
C ALA A 5 21.55 16.43 2.95
N TRP A 6 22.45 15.73 3.63
CA TRP A 6 23.24 14.64 3.06
C TRP A 6 22.43 13.34 3.14
N VAL A 7 22.43 12.56 2.06
CA VAL A 7 21.98 11.16 2.07
C VAL A 7 23.15 10.30 2.56
N ALA A 8 23.08 9.81 3.79
CA ALA A 8 24.01 8.79 4.26
C ALA A 8 23.51 7.42 3.81
N SER A 9 24.21 6.82 2.84
CA SER A 9 24.08 5.39 2.52
C SER A 9 24.69 4.60 3.66
N LEU A 10 23.86 3.86 4.42
CA LEU A 10 24.34 2.90 5.39
C LEU A 10 24.69 1.58 4.68
N ALA A 11 25.93 1.16 4.90
CA ALA A 11 26.56 -0.01 4.31
C ALA A 11 25.85 -1.32 4.66
N GLN A 12 25.83 -2.21 3.68
CA GLN A 12 25.23 -3.54 3.69
C GLN A 12 25.73 -4.45 4.83
N ARG A 13 24.78 -5.11 5.52
CA ARG A 13 24.98 -6.47 6.04
C ARG A 13 23.84 -7.36 5.51
N SER A 14 24.26 -8.42 4.82
CA SER A 14 23.53 -9.55 4.23
C SER A 14 22.03 -9.67 4.51
N GLY A 15 21.23 -9.59 3.43
CA GLY A 15 19.82 -9.95 3.39
C GLY A 15 18.93 -8.82 2.87
N HIS A 16 18.98 -8.59 1.55
CA HIS A 16 18.23 -7.57 0.79
C HIS A 16 16.90 -7.10 1.43
N SER A 17 16.91 -5.93 2.08
CA SER A 17 15.70 -5.14 2.29
C SER A 17 15.86 -3.83 1.53
N ARG A 18 15.21 -3.74 0.37
CA ARG A 18 15.14 -2.49 -0.41
C ARG A 18 14.07 -1.62 0.26
N ALA A 19 14.46 -0.57 0.97
CA ALA A 19 13.53 0.49 1.35
C ALA A 19 13.09 1.21 0.07
N ARG A 20 11.81 1.09 -0.32
CA ARG A 20 11.33 1.53 -1.64
C ARG A 20 10.38 2.73 -1.61
N SER A 21 9.88 3.13 -0.44
CA SER A 21 9.07 4.34 -0.28
C SER A 21 9.02 4.78 1.19
N HIS A 22 8.99 6.10 1.44
CA HIS A 22 9.04 6.67 2.78
C HIS A 22 7.99 7.79 2.98
N LYS A 23 7.63 8.06 4.23
CA LYS A 23 6.93 9.28 4.67
C LYS A 23 7.70 9.91 5.83
N VAL A 24 7.66 11.23 5.91
CA VAL A 24 8.30 11.99 7.00
C VAL A 24 7.29 12.98 7.54
N ALA A 25 7.00 12.88 8.84
CA ALA A 25 6.13 13.77 9.58
C ALA A 25 6.40 13.57 11.09
N ASP A 26 5.76 14.39 11.92
CA ASP A 26 5.63 14.09 13.35
C ASP A 26 4.53 13.03 13.49
N PHE A 27 4.93 11.76 13.54
CA PHE A 27 4.00 10.64 13.63
C PHE A 27 3.82 10.18 15.07
N VAL A 28 4.80 10.47 15.92
CA VAL A 28 4.84 10.01 17.31
C VAL A 28 5.03 11.24 18.19
N PRO A 29 3.95 11.92 18.62
CA PRO A 29 4.05 13.20 19.34
C PRO A 29 4.85 13.13 20.65
N SER A 30 4.97 11.93 21.23
CA SER A 30 5.79 11.66 22.42
C SER A 30 7.29 11.52 22.13
N ASN A 31 7.69 11.42 20.86
CA ASN A 31 9.08 11.36 20.40
C ASN A 31 9.47 12.70 19.76
N PRO A 32 10.36 13.50 20.36
CA PRO A 32 10.74 14.78 19.80
C PRO A 32 11.44 14.65 18.45
N GLY A 33 10.88 15.30 17.42
CA GLY A 33 11.51 15.40 16.11
C GLY A 33 10.53 15.07 14.99
N LEU A 34 11.07 14.66 13.86
CA LEU A 34 10.29 14.05 12.78
C LEU A 34 10.66 12.56 12.72
N GLU A 35 9.66 11.74 12.43
CA GLU A 35 9.82 10.32 12.21
C GLU A 35 9.79 9.98 10.73
N VAL A 36 10.36 8.84 10.41
CA VAL A 36 10.40 8.28 9.07
C VAL A 36 9.67 6.95 9.06
N ILE A 37 8.60 6.87 8.27
CA ILE A 37 7.89 5.62 8.01
C ILE A 37 8.45 4.99 6.75
N VAL A 38 8.89 3.73 6.82
CA VAL A 38 9.45 2.99 5.68
C VAL A 38 8.96 1.54 5.62
N GLY A 39 8.63 1.08 4.41
CA GLY A 39 8.34 -0.33 4.15
C GLY A 39 9.62 -1.16 4.01
N GLY A 40 9.58 -2.39 4.50
CA GLY A 40 10.68 -3.36 4.41
C GLY A 40 10.20 -4.81 4.30
N GLY A 41 11.16 -5.75 4.36
CA GLY A 41 10.90 -7.18 4.16
C GLY A 41 9.93 -7.80 5.19
N SER A 42 9.95 -7.28 6.42
CA SER A 42 9.16 -7.80 7.53
C SER A 42 7.89 -7.01 7.84
N GLY A 43 7.73 -5.81 7.25
CA GLY A 43 6.64 -4.93 7.62
C GLY A 43 6.92 -3.46 7.39
N LEU A 44 6.23 -2.63 8.17
CA LEU A 44 6.37 -1.19 8.18
C LEU A 44 7.15 -0.76 9.44
N TYR A 45 8.15 0.10 9.26
CA TYR A 45 9.01 0.59 10.33
C TYR A 45 8.74 2.07 10.56
N CYS A 46 8.81 2.48 11.82
CA CYS A 46 8.95 3.87 12.21
C CYS A 46 10.32 4.11 12.83
N LEU A 47 11.05 5.08 12.28
CA LEU A 47 12.38 5.45 12.72
C LEU A 47 12.36 6.90 13.21
N ASN A 48 13.06 7.18 14.31
CA ASN A 48 13.22 8.56 14.77
C ASN A 48 14.29 9.32 13.95
N SER A 49 14.51 10.58 14.30
CA SER A 49 15.51 11.46 13.67
C SER A 49 16.97 10.96 13.74
N SER A 50 17.31 10.04 14.66
CA SER A 50 18.64 9.40 14.72
C SER A 50 18.72 8.09 13.93
N GLY A 51 17.62 7.66 13.29
CA GLY A 51 17.51 6.38 12.59
C GLY A 51 17.27 5.18 13.50
N ALA A 52 17.02 5.40 14.80
CA ALA A 52 16.64 4.34 15.71
C ALA A 52 15.18 3.94 15.49
N GLN A 53 14.91 2.64 15.51
CA GLN A 53 13.56 2.11 15.40
C GLN A 53 12.73 2.46 16.63
N ILE A 54 11.58 3.11 16.42
CA ILE A 54 10.56 3.33 17.45
C ILE A 54 9.66 2.10 17.54
N TRP A 55 9.09 1.67 16.40
CA TRP A 55 8.23 0.50 16.32
C TRP A 55 8.37 -0.24 14.97
N LEU A 56 7.87 -1.47 14.94
CA LEU A 56 7.74 -2.32 13.74
C LEU A 56 6.36 -2.97 13.73
N ALA A 57 5.61 -2.75 12.65
CA ALA A 57 4.36 -3.45 12.39
C ALA A 57 4.59 -4.62 11.42
N SER A 58 4.44 -5.85 11.92
CA SER A 58 4.72 -7.09 11.18
C SER A 58 3.58 -7.50 10.24
N ILE A 59 3.40 -6.78 9.14
CA ILE A 59 2.33 -6.99 8.14
C ILE A 59 2.83 -7.71 6.86
N GLY A 60 4.00 -8.32 6.93
CA GLY A 60 4.66 -8.96 5.79
C GLY A 60 5.42 -7.99 4.90
N THR A 61 5.90 -8.46 3.75
CA THR A 61 6.77 -7.65 2.87
C THR A 61 6.02 -6.47 2.27
N VAL A 62 6.41 -5.26 2.66
CA VAL A 62 5.84 -4.01 2.18
C VAL A 62 6.66 -3.48 1.01
N ASN A 63 6.07 -3.52 -0.19
CA ASN A 63 6.63 -2.91 -1.39
C ASN A 63 5.82 -1.70 -1.89
N SER A 64 4.71 -1.37 -1.22
CA SER A 64 3.85 -0.23 -1.55
C SER A 64 4.36 1.07 -0.91
N THR A 65 3.86 2.19 -1.42
CA THR A 65 4.02 3.48 -0.74
C THR A 65 2.94 3.63 0.33
N PRO A 66 3.29 3.79 1.62
CA PRO A 66 2.29 4.06 2.66
C PRO A 66 1.65 5.44 2.42
N ALA A 67 0.37 5.56 2.75
CA ALA A 67 -0.37 6.82 2.81
C ALA A 67 -0.66 7.15 4.27
N ALA A 68 -0.59 8.43 4.64
CA ALA A 68 -0.90 8.88 5.98
C ALA A 68 -1.96 9.99 5.96
N TYR A 69 -2.93 9.91 6.87
CA TYR A 69 -4.05 10.83 7.00
C TYR A 69 -4.70 10.63 8.36
N ASP A 70 -5.28 11.68 8.94
CA ASP A 70 -6.14 11.60 10.15
C ASP A 70 -7.54 11.14 9.71
N THR A 71 -7.84 9.85 9.86
CA THR A 71 -9.02 9.20 9.30
C THR A 71 -10.24 9.23 10.23
N ASP A 72 -10.04 9.46 11.52
CA ASP A 72 -11.11 9.53 12.52
C ASP A 72 -11.26 10.90 13.21
N GLY A 73 -10.38 11.84 12.90
CA GLY A 73 -10.45 13.23 13.35
C GLY A 73 -9.93 13.45 14.77
N ASP A 74 -9.15 12.52 15.31
CA ASP A 74 -8.59 12.63 16.66
C ASP A 74 -7.31 13.50 16.74
N GLY A 75 -6.78 13.92 15.57
CA GLY A 75 -5.59 14.73 15.43
C GLY A 75 -4.27 13.94 15.41
N LEU A 76 -4.33 12.62 15.53
CA LEU A 76 -3.25 11.70 15.23
C LEU A 76 -3.38 11.22 13.78
N LEU A 77 -2.29 10.67 13.24
CA LEU A 77 -2.29 10.16 11.88
C LEU A 77 -2.44 8.65 11.88
N GLU A 78 -3.21 8.14 10.93
CA GLU A 78 -3.20 6.74 10.54
C GLU A 78 -2.33 6.52 9.31
N ILE A 79 -1.90 5.27 9.13
CA ILE A 79 -1.14 4.84 7.97
C ILE A 79 -1.89 3.70 7.27
N ALA A 80 -2.27 3.92 6.02
CA ALA A 80 -2.71 2.85 5.12
C ALA A 80 -1.52 2.30 4.32
N VAL A 81 -1.39 0.99 4.26
CA VAL A 81 -0.30 0.32 3.53
C VAL A 81 -0.73 -1.08 3.08
N SER A 82 -0.23 -1.51 1.92
CA SER A 82 -0.38 -2.90 1.48
C SER A 82 0.94 -3.65 1.42
N SER A 83 0.94 -4.89 1.92
CA SER A 83 1.96 -5.90 1.63
C SER A 83 1.51 -6.80 0.49
N SER A 84 2.33 -7.78 0.11
CA SER A 84 2.01 -8.77 -0.93
C SER A 84 0.67 -9.51 -0.72
N THR A 85 0.22 -9.61 0.53
CA THR A 85 -0.93 -10.42 0.94
C THR A 85 -1.92 -9.70 1.83
N THR A 86 -1.61 -8.49 2.29
CA THR A 86 -2.37 -7.82 3.35
C THR A 86 -2.54 -6.35 3.01
N LEU A 87 -3.74 -5.82 3.24
CA LEU A 87 -3.98 -4.39 3.35
C LEU A 87 -4.23 -4.10 4.82
N ALA A 88 -3.57 -3.08 5.36
CA ALA A 88 -3.72 -2.68 6.75
C ALA A 88 -3.82 -1.16 6.88
N VAL A 89 -4.58 -0.74 7.88
CA VAL A 89 -4.54 0.60 8.45
C VAL A 89 -4.01 0.49 9.87
N LEU A 90 -3.06 1.36 10.20
CA LEU A 90 -2.35 1.35 11.48
C LEU A 90 -2.39 2.73 12.12
N GLU A 91 -2.34 2.78 13.45
CA GLU A 91 -2.02 3.99 14.19
C GLU A 91 -0.56 4.38 13.94
N ALA A 92 -0.29 5.60 13.47
CA ALA A 92 1.10 6.02 13.20
C ALA A 92 1.92 6.18 14.48
N GLU A 93 1.27 6.53 15.60
CA GLU A 93 1.93 6.78 16.87
C GLU A 93 2.69 5.56 17.39
N ASN A 94 2.10 4.37 17.28
CA ASN A 94 2.62 3.17 17.92
C ASN A 94 2.70 1.94 16.99
N GLY A 95 2.24 2.07 15.74
CA GLY A 95 2.24 0.99 14.77
C GLY A 95 1.21 -0.10 15.05
N ALA A 96 0.25 0.13 15.96
CA ALA A 96 -0.84 -0.81 16.21
C ALA A 96 -1.75 -0.90 14.99
N VAL A 97 -2.17 -2.12 14.66
CA VAL A 97 -3.09 -2.36 13.55
C VAL A 97 -4.50 -2.00 14.00
N LYS A 98 -5.11 -0.97 13.40
CA LYS A 98 -6.54 -0.65 13.57
C LYS A 98 -7.39 -1.75 12.97
N TRP A 99 -7.09 -2.10 11.72
CA TRP A 99 -7.64 -3.26 11.04
C TRP A 99 -6.71 -3.75 9.94
N SER A 100 -6.88 -5.02 9.57
CA SER A 100 -6.21 -5.61 8.42
C SER A 100 -7.09 -6.66 7.76
N GLN A 101 -6.85 -6.88 6.47
CA GLN A 101 -7.55 -7.88 5.69
C GLN A 101 -6.64 -8.54 4.66
N GLY A 102 -7.02 -9.75 4.24
CA GLY A 102 -6.38 -10.44 3.13
C GLY A 102 -6.53 -9.62 1.84
N PHE A 103 -5.40 -9.30 1.21
CA PHE A 103 -5.34 -8.50 0.00
C PHE A 103 -4.33 -9.11 -0.98
N ALA A 104 -4.80 -10.11 -1.73
CA ALA A 104 -3.96 -10.85 -2.66
C ALA A 104 -3.50 -9.94 -3.82
N GLY A 105 -2.21 -10.02 -4.15
CA GLY A 105 -1.62 -9.18 -5.20
C GLY A 105 -1.47 -7.72 -4.77
N GLY A 106 -1.31 -7.47 -3.47
CA GLY A 106 -1.09 -6.15 -2.90
C GLY A 106 0.25 -5.55 -3.30
N TYR A 107 0.25 -4.80 -4.39
CA TYR A 107 1.38 -3.95 -4.81
C TYR A 107 0.96 -2.49 -5.02
N GLY A 108 -0.35 -2.20 -4.98
CA GLY A 108 -0.88 -0.86 -5.11
C GLY A 108 -0.48 0.02 -3.93
N SER A 109 -0.19 1.29 -4.20
CA SER A 109 -0.03 2.26 -3.11
C SER A 109 -1.41 2.79 -2.74
N PRO A 110 -1.88 2.59 -1.50
CA PRO A 110 -3.18 3.10 -1.09
C PRO A 110 -3.20 4.64 -1.09
N CYS A 111 -4.40 5.20 -1.23
CA CYS A 111 -4.72 6.60 -1.01
C CYS A 111 -5.74 6.71 0.13
N LEU A 112 -5.63 7.76 0.94
CA LEU A 112 -6.57 8.08 2.01
C LEU A 112 -7.28 9.39 1.70
N LYS A 113 -8.59 9.32 1.42
CA LYS A 113 -9.45 10.49 1.24
C LYS A 113 -10.91 10.08 1.30
N ASP A 114 -11.80 10.98 1.75
CA ASP A 114 -13.24 10.79 1.62
C ASP A 114 -13.64 10.84 0.13
N VAL A 115 -13.91 9.66 -0.44
CA VAL A 115 -14.34 9.45 -1.83
C VAL A 115 -15.83 9.10 -1.88
N ALA A 116 -16.37 8.49 -0.82
CA ALA A 116 -17.78 8.18 -0.68
C ALA A 116 -18.64 9.42 -0.41
N GLY A 117 -18.06 10.51 0.07
CA GLY A 117 -18.75 11.75 0.44
C GLY A 117 -19.55 11.62 1.74
N ASP A 118 -19.21 10.67 2.60
CA ASP A 118 -19.88 10.42 3.87
C ASP A 118 -19.21 11.13 5.06
N GLY A 119 -18.14 11.89 4.81
CA GLY A 119 -17.36 12.58 5.82
C GLY A 119 -16.33 11.71 6.51
N VAL A 120 -16.19 10.44 6.13
CA VAL A 120 -15.16 9.52 6.63
C VAL A 120 -14.14 9.25 5.53
N ALA A 121 -12.86 9.18 5.89
CA ALA A 121 -11.83 8.87 4.90
C ALA A 121 -11.98 7.43 4.36
N ASP A 122 -11.67 7.23 3.08
CA ASP A 122 -11.61 5.93 2.43
C ASP A 122 -10.17 5.54 2.08
N VAL A 123 -9.88 4.24 2.15
CA VAL A 123 -8.73 3.60 1.52
C VAL A 123 -9.09 3.22 0.09
N VAL A 124 -8.44 3.87 -0.88
CA VAL A 124 -8.51 3.48 -2.29
C VAL A 124 -7.22 2.76 -2.69
N VAL A 125 -7.33 1.53 -3.18
CA VAL A 125 -6.16 0.72 -3.53
C VAL A 125 -6.44 -0.26 -4.68
N GLY A 126 -5.46 -0.42 -5.57
CA GLY A 126 -5.49 -1.41 -6.64
C GLY A 126 -4.69 -2.67 -6.30
N ASN A 127 -5.10 -3.82 -6.84
CA ASN A 127 -4.31 -5.06 -6.78
C ASN A 127 -3.78 -5.46 -8.17
N ALA A 128 -2.87 -6.44 -8.19
CA ALA A 128 -2.31 -6.99 -9.43
C ALA A 128 -3.34 -7.71 -10.32
N GLY A 129 -4.53 -8.03 -9.80
CA GLY A 129 -5.64 -8.62 -10.55
C GLY A 129 -6.43 -7.61 -11.39
N GLY A 130 -6.06 -6.33 -11.35
CA GLY A 130 -6.76 -5.25 -12.06
C GLY A 130 -8.03 -4.79 -11.36
N VAL A 131 -8.19 -5.09 -10.06
CA VAL A 131 -9.33 -4.62 -9.27
C VAL A 131 -8.90 -3.40 -8.45
N VAL A 132 -9.73 -2.36 -8.48
CA VAL A 132 -9.63 -1.20 -7.57
C VAL A 132 -10.71 -1.33 -6.50
N TYR A 133 -10.31 -1.14 -5.25
CA TYR A 133 -11.17 -1.18 -4.08
C TYR A 133 -11.23 0.21 -3.44
N CYS A 134 -12.40 0.54 -2.90
CA CYS A 134 -12.63 1.67 -2.01
C CYS A 134 -13.26 1.13 -0.74
N MET A 135 -12.63 1.37 0.40
CA MET A 135 -13.04 0.83 1.69
C MET A 135 -12.99 1.93 2.75
N ASN A 136 -13.94 1.92 3.67
CA ASN A 136 -13.94 2.85 4.80
C ASN A 136 -12.63 2.70 5.62
N ALA A 137 -11.92 3.81 5.83
CA ALA A 137 -10.58 3.77 6.44
C ALA A 137 -10.57 3.42 7.92
N ASN A 138 -11.69 3.59 8.64
CA ASN A 138 -11.76 3.29 10.07
C ASN A 138 -12.17 1.83 10.35
N THR A 139 -12.88 1.19 9.42
CA THR A 139 -13.48 -0.14 9.64
C THR A 139 -12.99 -1.21 8.67
N GLY A 140 -12.43 -0.82 7.53
CA GLY A 140 -12.12 -1.74 6.43
C GLY A 140 -13.35 -2.23 5.66
N ALA A 141 -14.54 -1.73 5.96
CA ALA A 141 -15.77 -2.10 5.25
C ALA A 141 -15.68 -1.69 3.77
N LEU A 142 -16.06 -2.61 2.88
CA LEU A 142 -16.07 -2.35 1.44
C LEU A 142 -17.20 -1.39 1.06
N ASN A 143 -16.83 -0.24 0.51
CA ASN A 143 -17.77 0.72 -0.07
C ASN A 143 -18.08 0.33 -1.52
N TRP A 144 -17.07 0.10 -2.34
CA TRP A 144 -17.21 -0.43 -3.70
C TRP A 144 -15.91 -1.04 -4.23
N SER A 145 -16.03 -1.84 -5.29
CA SER A 145 -14.89 -2.33 -6.07
C SER A 145 -15.21 -2.37 -7.56
N VAL A 146 -14.23 -2.08 -8.41
CA VAL A 146 -14.35 -2.17 -9.87
C VAL A 146 -13.21 -2.98 -10.46
N THR A 147 -13.55 -3.93 -11.33
CA THR A 147 -12.57 -4.69 -12.11
C THR A 147 -12.28 -3.97 -13.41
N MET A 148 -11.05 -3.53 -13.59
CA MET A 148 -10.57 -2.96 -14.84
C MET A 148 -10.15 -4.09 -15.80
N MET A 149 -11.14 -4.81 -16.35
CA MET A 149 -10.86 -5.77 -17.44
C MET A 149 -10.64 -5.00 -18.75
N TYR A 150 -9.64 -5.42 -19.54
CA TYR A 150 -9.81 -5.33 -21.00
C TYR A 150 -10.98 -6.25 -21.35
N PRO A 151 -11.97 -5.83 -22.15
CA PRO A 151 -13.06 -6.71 -22.55
C PRO A 151 -12.44 -7.90 -23.28
N LYS A 152 -12.42 -9.08 -22.63
CA LYS A 152 -12.36 -10.33 -23.38
C LYS A 152 -13.64 -10.34 -24.20
N CYS A 153 -13.53 -10.26 -25.52
CA CYS A 153 -14.64 -10.45 -26.43
C CYS A 153 -15.46 -11.65 -25.96
N GLU A 154 -16.77 -11.44 -25.77
CA GLU A 154 -17.70 -12.50 -25.45
C GLU A 154 -17.66 -13.55 -26.56
N ALA A 155 -17.17 -14.75 -26.23
CA ALA A 155 -17.67 -16.04 -26.71
C ALA A 155 -16.76 -17.15 -26.16
N GLY A 156 -17.37 -18.25 -25.72
CA GLY A 156 -16.70 -19.38 -25.07
C GLY A 156 -15.63 -20.08 -25.92
N ALA A 157 -14.43 -19.53 -25.99
CA ALA A 157 -13.25 -20.18 -26.55
C ALA A 157 -12.12 -20.20 -25.51
N ALA A 158 -11.71 -21.40 -25.13
CA ALA A 158 -10.48 -21.61 -24.35
C ALA A 158 -9.29 -21.13 -25.19
N ALA A 159 -8.67 -20.02 -24.79
CA ALA A 159 -7.41 -19.55 -25.36
C ALA A 159 -6.31 -19.75 -24.32
N PHE A 160 -5.39 -20.69 -24.59
CA PHE A 160 -4.12 -20.78 -23.88
C PHE A 160 -3.17 -19.72 -24.45
N ILE A 161 -2.49 -18.98 -23.56
CA ILE A 161 -1.52 -17.96 -23.97
C ILE A 161 -0.14 -18.63 -24.05
N HIS A 162 0.58 -18.46 -25.16
CA HIS A 162 2.01 -18.80 -25.26
C HIS A 162 2.88 -17.57 -24.99
N GLU A 163 4.09 -17.81 -24.46
CA GLU A 163 4.97 -16.88 -23.72
C GLU A 163 5.50 -15.62 -24.47
N ARG A 164 4.94 -15.22 -25.62
CA ARG A 164 5.43 -14.05 -26.38
C ARG A 164 4.34 -13.09 -26.87
N GLY A 165 3.26 -12.93 -26.11
CA GLY A 165 2.43 -11.71 -26.16
C GLY A 165 1.68 -11.44 -27.46
N THR A 166 1.57 -12.38 -28.40
CA THR A 166 0.71 -12.23 -29.57
C THR A 166 -0.35 -13.32 -29.60
N ALA A 167 -1.62 -12.92 -29.47
CA ALA A 167 -2.77 -13.78 -29.73
C ALA A 167 -3.25 -13.57 -31.17
N SER A 168 -3.30 -14.63 -31.96
CA SER A 168 -3.96 -14.65 -33.27
C SER A 168 -5.12 -15.64 -33.21
N CYS A 169 -6.31 -15.21 -33.65
CA CYS A 169 -7.50 -16.05 -33.73
C CYS A 169 -7.67 -16.54 -35.18
N LEU A 170 -7.80 -17.85 -35.37
CA LEU A 170 -8.26 -18.45 -36.63
C LEU A 170 -9.74 -18.80 -36.49
N VAL A 171 -10.56 -18.33 -37.43
CA VAL A 171 -12.00 -18.60 -37.46
C VAL A 171 -12.28 -19.67 -38.51
N PRO A 172 -12.97 -20.79 -38.20
CA PRO A 172 -13.45 -21.72 -39.22
C PRO A 172 -14.60 -21.08 -40.01
N VAL A 173 -14.51 -21.06 -41.34
CA VAL A 173 -15.63 -20.73 -42.21
C VAL A 173 -16.53 -21.97 -42.29
N GLY A 174 -17.68 -21.92 -41.60
CA GLY A 174 -18.56 -23.06 -41.43
C GLY A 174 -19.35 -23.45 -42.68
N ARG A 175 -19.87 -24.68 -42.65
CA ARG A 175 -21.30 -24.94 -42.81
C ARG A 175 -21.77 -25.85 -41.68
#